data_AF-A0A1I1N0Q0-F1
#
_entry.id   AF-A0A1I1N0Q0-F1
#
_cell.length_a   1.000
_cell.length_b   1.000
_cell.length_c   1.000
_cell.angle_alpha   90.00
_cell.angle_beta   90.00
_cell.angle_gamma   90.00
#
_symmetry.space_group_name_H-M   'P 1'
#
loop_
_entity.id
_entity.type
_entity.pdbx_description
1 polymer ?
#
loop_
_entity_poly.entity_id
_entity_poly.type
_entity_poly.pdbx_seq_one_letter_code
_entity_poly.pdbx_strand_id
1 'polypeptide(L)'
;MSIERADLINQLAASMGAGQFAATKFEQSRYDAETGTLYCKGMAISSNVADEAVKYFTTLKNKCSYDDPATKHMALIYQCAIESIKMFQNPKIKDFLRGEGADILNA
;
A
#
# COMPACT_ATOMS: atom_id res chain seq x y z
N MET A 1 -18.36 12.40 40.75
CA MET A 1 -19.53 12.73 39.91
C MET A 1 -19.03 13.50 38.67
N SER A 2 -18.32 12.82 37.77
CA SER A 2 -17.67 13.41 36.58
C SER A 2 -17.84 12.60 35.30
N ILE A 3 -18.50 11.44 35.37
CA ILE A 3 -18.74 10.52 34.25
C ILE A 3 -19.88 11.05 33.35
N GLU A 4 -20.90 11.66 33.94
CA GLU A 4 -22.11 12.13 33.22
C GLU A 4 -21.85 13.30 32.25
N ARG A 5 -20.85 14.16 32.52
CA ARG A 5 -20.50 15.25 31.58
C ARG A 5 -19.84 14.72 30.31
N ALA A 6 -19.02 13.68 30.41
CA ALA A 6 -18.32 13.12 29.25
C ALA A 6 -19.31 12.44 28.30
N ASP A 7 -20.30 11.73 28.85
CA ASP A 7 -21.35 11.09 28.06
C ASP A 7 -22.27 12.11 27.37
N LEU A 8 -22.60 13.22 28.04
CA LEU A 8 -23.37 14.31 27.42
C LEU A 8 -22.61 14.98 26.27
N ILE A 9 -21.30 15.16 26.41
CA ILE A 9 -20.45 15.73 25.35
C ILE A 9 -20.38 14.81 24.14
N ASN A 10 -20.26 13.49 24.36
CA ASN A 10 -20.24 12.50 23.28
C ASN A 10 -21.60 12.42 22.55
N GLN A 11 -22.71 12.49 23.28
CA GLN A 11 -24.05 12.52 22.69
C GLN A 11 -24.32 13.81 21.91
N LEU A 12 -23.78 14.95 22.36
CA LEU A 12 -23.89 16.23 21.66
C LEU A 12 -23.04 16.25 20.37
N ALA A 13 -21.82 15.70 20.42
CA ALA A 13 -20.96 15.59 19.25
C ALA A 13 -21.56 14.67 18.16
N ALA A 14 -22.24 13.60 18.58
CA ALA A 14 -22.97 12.71 17.69
C ALA A 14 -24.20 13.38 17.04
N SER A 15 -24.97 14.16 17.81
CA SER A 15 -26.20 14.80 17.33
C SER A 15 -25.96 16.03 16.43
N MET A 16 -24.82 16.71 16.58
CA MET A 16 -24.42 17.85 15.72
C MET A 16 -23.74 17.43 14.42
N GLY A 17 -23.70 16.13 14.07
CA GLY A 17 -23.09 15.64 12.83
C GLY A 17 -21.55 15.68 12.82
N ALA A 18 -20.91 16.00 13.95
CA ALA A 18 -19.45 15.99 14.11
C ALA A 18 -18.90 14.59 14.49
N GLY A 19 -19.77 13.57 14.53
CA GLY A 19 -19.42 12.18 14.88
C GLY A 19 -18.57 11.45 13.83
N GLN A 20 -18.33 12.06 12.69
CA GLN A 20 -17.26 11.68 11.78
C GLN A 20 -16.47 12.94 11.50
N PHE A 21 -15.54 13.27 12.41
CA PHE A 21 -14.21 13.59 11.90
C PHE A 21 -13.87 12.43 10.99
N ALA A 22 -14.13 12.61 9.70
CA ALA A 22 -13.43 11.91 8.65
C ALA A 22 -11.97 12.21 8.96
N ALA A 23 -11.39 11.37 9.82
CA ALA A 23 -10.03 10.97 9.67
C ALA A 23 -9.95 10.75 8.18
N THR A 24 -9.26 11.66 7.51
CA THR A 24 -8.56 11.39 6.27
C THR A 24 -7.69 10.19 6.61
N LYS A 25 -8.33 9.02 6.70
CA LYS A 25 -7.71 7.74 6.97
C LYS A 25 -6.81 7.64 5.78
N PHE A 26 -5.53 7.86 6.04
CA PHE A 26 -4.49 7.39 5.18
C PHE A 26 -4.78 5.90 5.04
N GLU A 27 -5.53 5.52 3.99
CA GLU A 27 -5.72 4.13 3.66
C GLU A 27 -4.34 3.63 3.29
N GLN A 28 -3.72 2.95 4.25
CA GLN A 28 -2.44 2.32 4.06
C GLN A 28 -2.59 1.35 2.90
N SER A 29 -1.62 1.37 1.99
CA SER A 29 -1.60 0.43 0.88
C SER A 29 -1.64 -1.00 1.43
N ARG A 30 -2.64 -1.79 1.05
CA ARG A 30 -2.84 -3.18 1.49
C ARG A 30 -2.63 -4.11 0.32
N TYR A 31 -1.75 -5.08 0.48
CA TYR A 31 -1.61 -6.17 -0.48
C TYR A 31 -2.50 -7.35 -0.06
N ASP A 32 -3.34 -7.82 -0.97
CA ASP A 32 -4.08 -9.05 -0.81
C ASP A 32 -3.29 -10.20 -1.46
N ALA A 33 -2.78 -11.11 -0.62
CA ALA A 33 -1.98 -12.25 -1.05
C ALA A 33 -2.80 -13.39 -1.69
N GLU A 34 -4.13 -13.43 -1.49
CA GLU A 34 -5.00 -14.43 -2.13
C GLU A 34 -5.25 -14.04 -3.59
N THR A 35 -5.63 -12.80 -3.83
CA THR A 35 -5.95 -12.31 -5.19
C THR A 35 -4.73 -11.75 -5.92
N GLY A 36 -3.66 -11.45 -5.20
CA GLY A 36 -2.48 -10.77 -5.73
C GLY A 36 -2.72 -9.29 -6.07
N THR A 37 -3.79 -8.71 -5.52
CA THR A 37 -4.23 -7.34 -5.78
C THR A 37 -3.63 -6.38 -4.75
N LEU A 38 -3.01 -5.31 -5.22
CA LEU A 38 -2.52 -4.23 -4.36
C LEU A 38 -3.56 -3.11 -4.29
N TYR A 39 -4.13 -2.90 -3.10
CA TYR A 39 -5.04 -1.80 -2.83
C TYR A 39 -4.25 -0.59 -2.35
N CYS A 40 -4.27 0.51 -3.11
CA CYS A 40 -3.63 1.77 -2.77
C CYS A 40 -4.64 2.90 -2.81
N LYS A 41 -4.95 3.51 -1.65
CA LYS A 41 -5.82 4.71 -1.56
C LYS A 41 -7.11 4.59 -2.39
N GLY A 42 -7.87 3.52 -2.18
CA GLY A 42 -9.10 3.23 -2.93
C GLY A 42 -8.91 2.67 -4.36
N MET A 43 -7.69 2.47 -4.85
CA MET A 43 -7.41 1.89 -6.17
C MET A 43 -6.92 0.44 -6.05
N ALA A 44 -7.56 -0.47 -6.77
CA ALA A 44 -7.14 -1.86 -6.87
C ALA A 44 -6.20 -2.05 -8.07
N ILE A 45 -4.94 -2.36 -7.81
CA ILE A 45 -3.93 -2.68 -8.82
C ILE A 45 -3.87 -4.21 -8.93
N SER A 46 -4.37 -4.73 -10.04
CA SER A 46 -4.36 -6.18 -10.32
C SER A 46 -2.94 -6.68 -10.64
N SER A 47 -2.76 -7.99 -10.55
CA SER A 47 -1.52 -8.67 -10.94
C SER A 47 -1.09 -8.36 -12.38
N ASN A 48 -2.05 -8.25 -13.31
CA ASN A 48 -1.78 -7.90 -14.71
C ASN A 48 -1.14 -6.51 -14.86
N VAL A 49 -1.62 -5.53 -14.10
CA VAL A 49 -1.05 -4.16 -14.10
C VAL A 49 0.36 -4.18 -13.51
N ALA A 50 0.62 -5.01 -12.50
CA ALA A 50 1.97 -5.20 -11.95
C ALA A 50 2.93 -5.78 -13.01
N ASP A 51 2.49 -6.76 -13.81
CA ASP A 51 3.30 -7.33 -14.90
C ASP A 51 3.59 -6.32 -16.02
N GLU A 52 2.59 -5.51 -16.38
CA GLU A 52 2.75 -4.40 -17.33
C GLU A 52 3.74 -3.35 -16.81
N ALA A 53 3.67 -3.01 -15.52
CA ALA A 53 4.60 -2.09 -14.88
C ALA A 53 6.03 -2.61 -14.94
N VAL A 54 6.27 -3.90 -14.68
CA VAL A 54 7.60 -4.53 -14.82
C VAL A 54 8.14 -4.37 -16.24
N LYS A 55 7.33 -4.65 -17.27
CA LYS A 55 7.73 -4.49 -18.68
C LYS A 55 8.07 -3.04 -19.02
N TYR A 56 7.24 -2.10 -18.55
CA TYR A 56 7.45 -0.67 -18.77
C TYR A 56 8.77 -0.19 -18.16
N PHE A 57 9.00 -0.47 -16.86
CA PHE A 57 10.24 -0.05 -16.19
C PHE A 57 11.47 -0.77 -16.73
N THR A 58 11.35 -2.02 -17.17
CA THR A 58 12.44 -2.73 -17.86
C THR A 58 12.82 -2.02 -19.16
N THR A 59 11.83 -1.57 -19.93
CA THR A 59 12.05 -0.81 -21.17
C THR A 59 12.75 0.52 -20.88
N LEU A 60 12.34 1.23 -19.82
CA LEU A 60 12.99 2.49 -19.41
C LEU A 60 14.43 2.27 -18.96
N LYS A 61 14.67 1.24 -18.13
CA LYS A 61 16.02 0.86 -17.70
C LYS A 61 16.94 0.55 -18.88
N ASN A 62 16.47 -0.17 -19.88
CA ASN A 62 17.26 -0.52 -21.05
C ASN A 62 17.63 0.69 -21.92
N LYS A 63 16.94 1.82 -21.77
CA LYS A 63 17.26 3.08 -22.45
C LYS A 63 18.27 3.93 -21.68
N CYS A 64 18.57 3.59 -20.42
CA CYS A 64 19.57 4.31 -19.64
C CYS A 64 20.98 3.93 -20.11
N SER A 65 21.82 4.94 -20.34
CA SER A 65 23.25 4.72 -20.48
C SER A 65 23.89 4.58 -19.09
N TYR A 66 24.94 3.76 -18.99
CA TYR A 66 25.73 3.62 -17.77
C TYR A 66 26.94 4.57 -17.71
N ASP A 67 27.18 5.28 -18.81
CA ASP A 67 28.33 6.18 -18.97
C ASP A 67 28.07 7.57 -18.39
N ASP A 68 26.80 7.98 -18.28
CA ASP A 68 26.40 9.24 -17.66
C ASP A 68 25.87 9.01 -16.23
N PRO A 69 26.41 9.70 -15.20
CA PRO A 69 25.99 9.55 -13.81
C PRO A 69 24.49 9.77 -13.58
N ALA A 70 23.85 10.68 -14.33
CA ALA A 70 22.42 10.97 -14.17
C ALA A 70 21.56 9.80 -14.65
N THR A 71 21.84 9.28 -15.85
CA THR A 71 21.15 8.10 -16.40
C THR A 71 21.46 6.82 -15.63
N LYS A 72 22.66 6.69 -15.06
CA LYS A 72 23.01 5.59 -14.15
C LYS A 72 22.18 5.60 -12.87
N HIS A 73 21.96 6.77 -12.26
CA HIS A 73 21.10 6.88 -11.08
C HIS A 73 19.64 6.50 -11.42
N MET A 74 19.15 6.91 -12.59
CA MET A 74 17.81 6.52 -13.06
C MET A 74 17.68 5.01 -13.28
N ALA A 75 18.71 4.36 -13.83
CA ALA A 75 18.73 2.90 -13.99
C ALA A 75 18.58 2.18 -12.64
N LEU A 76 19.17 2.72 -11.56
CA LEU A 76 19.03 2.17 -10.21
C LEU A 76 17.61 2.36 -9.66
N ILE A 77 16.98 3.52 -9.90
CA ILE A 77 15.59 3.78 -9.50
C ILE A 77 14.65 2.80 -10.20
N TYR A 78 14.79 2.62 -11.52
CA TYR A 78 13.98 1.66 -12.26
C TYR A 78 14.23 0.22 -11.81
N GLN A 79 15.48 -0.13 -11.50
CA GLN A 79 15.81 -1.43 -10.95
C GLN A 79 15.13 -1.67 -9.60
N CYS A 80 15.13 -0.67 -8.70
CA CYS A 80 14.44 -0.75 -7.41
C CYS A 80 12.94 -1.03 -7.60
N ALA A 81 12.27 -0.28 -8.49
CA ALA A 81 10.86 -0.47 -8.79
C ALA A 81 10.56 -1.89 -9.31
N ILE A 82 11.37 -2.40 -10.24
CA ILE A 82 11.20 -3.76 -10.79
C ILE A 82 11.33 -4.81 -9.69
N GLU A 83 12.36 -4.72 -8.85
CA GLU A 83 12.59 -5.71 -7.79
C GLU A 83 11.51 -5.65 -6.71
N SER A 84 11.03 -4.46 -6.34
CA SER A 84 9.90 -4.33 -5.41
C SER A 84 8.64 -4.99 -5.96
N ILE A 85 8.29 -4.75 -7.23
CA ILE A 85 7.09 -5.37 -7.83
C ILE A 85 7.22 -6.90 -7.86
N LYS A 86 8.38 -7.42 -8.26
CA LYS A 86 8.65 -8.87 -8.26
C LYS A 86 8.64 -9.48 -6.85
N MET A 87 9.11 -8.73 -5.85
CA MET A 87 9.11 -9.18 -4.46
C MET A 87 7.68 -9.39 -3.95
N PHE A 88 6.75 -8.48 -4.25
CA PHE A 88 5.34 -8.67 -3.90
C PHE A 88 4.69 -9.87 -4.61
N GLN A 89 5.16 -10.19 -5.81
CA GLN A 89 4.68 -11.35 -6.56
C GLN A 89 5.33 -12.68 -6.11
N ASN A 90 6.41 -12.65 -5.33
CA ASN A 90 7.16 -13.83 -4.92
C ASN A 90 6.30 -14.74 -4.03
N PRO A 91 6.11 -16.03 -4.38
CA PRO A 91 5.31 -16.96 -3.60
C PRO A 91 5.70 -17.04 -2.12
N LYS A 92 7.02 -16.98 -1.82
CA LYS A 92 7.50 -17.02 -0.42
C LYS A 92 7.08 -15.79 0.38
N ILE A 93 7.01 -14.62 -0.28
CA ILE A 93 6.54 -13.37 0.33
C ILE A 93 5.02 -13.41 0.48
N LYS A 94 4.30 -13.96 -0.50
CA LYS A 94 2.85 -14.17 -0.41
C LYS A 94 2.48 -15.10 0.75
N ASP A 95 3.22 -16.19 0.93
CA ASP A 95 3.02 -17.14 2.02
C ASP A 95 3.33 -16.50 3.39
N PHE A 96 4.39 -15.68 3.47
CA PHE A 96 4.72 -14.90 4.66
C PHE A 96 3.63 -13.88 5.02
N LEU A 97 3.15 -13.11 4.05
CA LEU A 97 2.09 -12.10 4.24
C LEU A 97 0.74 -12.75 4.61
N ARG A 98 0.48 -13.98 4.16
CA ARG A 98 -0.68 -14.75 4.59
C ARG A 98 -0.59 -15.16 6.06
N GLY A 99 0.61 -15.41 6.57
CA GLY A 99 0.87 -15.77 7.96
C GLY A 99 0.64 -14.61 8.94
N GLU A 100 1.16 -13.42 8.66
CA GLU A 100 1.03 -12.26 9.57
C GLU A 100 -0.40 -11.71 9.69
N GLY A 101 -1.27 -11.96 8.71
CA GLY A 101 -2.67 -11.55 8.76
C GLY A 101 -3.54 -12.34 9.76
N ALA A 102 -3.08 -13.50 10.24
CA ALA A 102 -3.84 -14.34 11.16
C ALA A 102 -3.66 -13.94 12.64
N ASP A 103 -2.53 -13.33 12.99
CA ASP A 103 -2.20 -13.01 14.38
C ASP A 103 -2.82 -11.69 14.87
N ILE A 104 -3.20 -10.78 13.96
CA ILE A 104 -3.80 -9.48 14.30
C ILE A 104 -5.33 -9.53 14.43
N LEU A 105 -5.97 -10.66 14.10
CA LEU A 105 -7.41 -10.87 14.27
C LEU A 105 -7.76 -11.61 15.58
N ASN A 106 -6.76 -12.02 16.36
CA ASN A 106 -6.93 -12.78 17.62
C ASN A 106 -6.30 -12.10 18.86
N ALA A 107 -5.93 -10.82 18.77
CA ALA A 107 -5.36 -10.05 19.89
C ALA A 107 -6.29 -8.89 20.29
#